data_AF-A0A098S802-F1
#
_entry.id   AF-A0A098S802-F1
#
_cell.length_a   1.000
_cell.length_b   1.000
_cell.length_c   1.000
_cell.angle_alpha   90.00
_cell.angle_beta   90.00
_cell.angle_gamma   90.00
#
_symmetry.space_group_name_H-M   'P 1'
#
loop_
_entity.id
_entity.type
_entity.pdbx_description
1 polymer ?
#
loop_
_entity_poly.entity_id
_entity_poly.type
_entity_poly.pdbx_seq_one_letter_code
_entity_poly.pdbx_strand_id
1 'polypeptide(L)'
;MGIEEAIIQELKAQAMREGRNTGIQKGLKEGLEKGLEKGLEKGKWQKTRLFVFRADRKGMSVADIAELVDLPEEEVEALIQEVRLNPPEEH
;
A
#
# COMPACT_ATOMS: atom_id res chain seq x y z
N MET A 1 32.80 40.50 -21.81
CA MET A 1 32.39 39.09 -21.98
C MET A 1 32.44 38.26 -20.69
N GLY A 2 33.05 38.70 -19.58
CA GLY A 2 33.19 37.84 -18.38
C GLY A 2 32.01 37.83 -17.38
N ILE A 3 31.19 38.88 -17.33
CA ILE A 3 30.13 39.00 -16.31
C ILE A 3 28.85 38.27 -16.73
N GLU A 4 28.46 38.39 -18.00
CA GLU A 4 27.29 37.70 -18.55
C GLU A 4 27.44 36.18 -18.50
N GLU A 5 28.64 35.67 -18.82
CA GLU A 5 28.94 34.24 -18.71
C GLU A 5 28.87 33.75 -17.25
N ALA A 6 29.39 34.52 -16.29
CA ALA A 6 29.32 34.17 -14.87
C ALA A 6 27.87 34.09 -14.36
N ILE A 7 27.03 35.06 -14.72
CA ILE A 7 25.60 35.09 -14.34
C ILE A 7 24.86 33.88 -14.95
N ILE A 8 25.13 33.54 -16.21
CA ILE A 8 24.51 32.39 -16.87
C ILE A 8 24.94 31.06 -16.21
N GLN A 9 26.21 30.93 -15.81
CA GLN A 9 26.69 29.74 -15.11
C GLN A 9 26.05 29.60 -13.72
N GLU A 10 25.90 30.70 -12.99
CA GLU A 10 25.26 30.70 -11.67
C GLU A 10 23.77 30.33 -11.76
N LEU A 11 23.03 30.90 -12.72
CA LEU A 11 21.64 30.56 -12.99
C LEU A 11 21.46 29.09 -13.38
N LYS A 12 22.35 28.54 -14.21
CA LYS A 12 22.33 27.11 -14.56
C LYS A 12 22.61 26.22 -13.34
N ALA A 13 23.58 26.58 -12.51
CA ALA A 13 23.90 25.84 -11.31
C ALA A 13 22.73 25.86 -10.32
N GLN A 14 22.06 27.00 -10.16
CA GLN A 14 20.87 27.13 -9.32
C GLN A 14 19.70 26.31 -9.86
N ALA A 15 19.38 26.43 -11.16
CA ALA A 15 18.33 25.65 -11.80
C ALA A 15 18.57 24.13 -11.69
N MET A 16 19.81 23.68 -11.81
CA MET A 16 20.15 22.27 -11.62
C MET A 16 19.98 21.81 -10.15
N ARG A 17 20.35 22.65 -9.17
CA ARG A 17 20.11 22.34 -7.75
C ARG A 17 18.63 22.27 -7.43
N GLU A 18 17.85 23.22 -7.90
CA GLU A 18 16.39 23.26 -7.70
C GLU A 18 15.70 22.08 -8.41
N GLY A 19 16.09 21.78 -9.64
CA GLY A 19 15.58 20.64 -10.40
C GLY A 19 15.90 19.31 -9.71
N ARG A 20 17.13 19.15 -9.19
CA ARG A 20 17.53 17.95 -8.43
C ARG A 20 16.75 17.81 -7.13
N ASN A 21 16.61 18.88 -6.35
CA ASN A 21 15.87 18.86 -5.09
C ASN A 21 14.38 18.53 -5.34
N THR A 22 13.79 19.16 -6.35
CA THR A 22 12.39 18.91 -6.73
C THR A 22 12.19 17.48 -7.22
N GLY A 23 13.11 16.96 -8.04
CA GLY A 23 13.07 15.58 -8.53
C GLY A 23 13.17 14.55 -7.41
N ILE A 24 14.09 14.75 -6.46
CA ILE A 24 14.25 13.86 -5.30
C ILE A 24 13.01 13.91 -4.40
N GLN A 25 12.49 15.10 -4.10
CA GLN A 25 11.30 15.25 -3.26
C GLN A 25 10.07 14.59 -3.89
N LYS A 26 9.84 14.79 -5.19
CA LYS A 26 8.74 14.14 -5.91
C LYS A 26 8.90 12.62 -5.92
N GLY A 27 10.09 12.12 -6.29
CA GLY A 27 10.36 10.68 -6.33
C GLY A 27 10.21 9.99 -4.97
N LEU A 28 10.69 10.62 -3.90
CA LEU A 28 10.55 10.09 -2.54
C LEU A 28 9.08 10.08 -2.10
N LYS A 29 8.35 11.18 -2.35
CA LYS A 29 6.94 11.29 -1.98
C LYS A 29 6.11 10.23 -2.69
N GLU A 30 6.23 10.14 -4.01
CA GLU A 30 5.50 9.14 -4.80
C GLU A 30 5.87 7.70 -4.42
N GLY A 31 7.16 7.43 -4.15
CA GLY A 31 7.62 6.12 -3.73
C GLY A 31 7.06 5.72 -2.35
N LEU A 32 7.05 6.65 -1.41
CA LEU A 32 6.51 6.43 -0.07
C LEU A 32 4.99 6.25 -0.09
N GLU A 33 4.26 7.09 -0.82
CA GLU A 33 2.80 6.98 -0.96
C GLU A 33 2.41 5.62 -1.54
N LYS A 34 3.03 5.20 -2.66
CA LYS A 34 2.77 3.89 -3.28
C LYS A 34 3.17 2.73 -2.38
N GLY A 35 4.28 2.85 -1.65
CA GLY A 35 4.74 1.82 -0.74
C GLY A 35 3.81 1.64 0.47
N LEU A 36 3.38 2.75 1.06
CA LEU A 36 2.50 2.78 2.21
C LEU A 36 1.10 2.25 1.85
N GLU A 37 0.53 2.69 0.72
CA GLU A 37 -0.78 2.22 0.26
C GLU A 37 -0.81 0.70 0.07
N LYS A 38 0.17 0.15 -0.66
CA LYS A 38 0.31 -1.30 -0.87
C LYS A 38 0.54 -2.05 0.44
N GLY A 39 1.32 -1.49 1.36
CA GLY A 39 1.58 -2.09 2.66
C GLY A 39 0.33 -2.15 3.54
N LEU A 40 -0.43 -1.05 3.57
CA LEU A 40 -1.68 -0.94 4.32
C LEU A 40 -2.76 -1.88 3.76
N GLU A 41 -2.93 -1.95 2.45
CA GLU A 41 -3.90 -2.83 1.80
C GLU A 41 -3.58 -4.30 2.09
N LYS A 42 -2.31 -4.71 1.91
CA LYS A 42 -1.86 -6.06 2.26
C LYS A 42 -2.08 -6.38 3.74
N GLY A 43 -1.78 -5.44 4.64
CA GLY A 43 -1.96 -5.63 6.08
C GLY A 43 -3.43 -5.75 6.48
N LYS A 44 -4.32 -4.97 5.86
CA LYS A 44 -5.77 -5.11 6.04
C LYS A 44 -6.24 -6.49 5.57
N TRP A 45 -5.82 -6.91 4.37
CA TRP A 45 -6.25 -8.18 3.80
C TRP A 45 -5.76 -9.40 4.60
N GLN A 46 -4.52 -9.36 5.11
CA GLN A 46 -4.01 -10.40 6.01
C GLN A 46 -4.86 -10.52 7.29
N LYS A 47 -5.26 -9.39 7.89
CA LYS A 47 -6.11 -9.40 9.08
C LYS A 47 -7.50 -9.96 8.76
N THR A 48 -8.09 -9.59 7.62
CA THR A 48 -9.38 -10.13 7.17
C THR A 48 -9.29 -11.64 6.97
N ARG A 49 -8.26 -12.13 6.26
CA ARG A 49 -8.01 -13.58 6.08
C ARG A 49 -7.91 -14.31 7.42
N LEU A 50 -7.15 -13.77 8.37
CA LEU A 50 -6.99 -14.37 9.70
C LEU A 50 -8.29 -14.33 10.51
N PHE A 51 -9.09 -13.28 10.36
CA PHE A 51 -10.39 -13.19 11.00
C PHE A 51 -11.35 -14.25 10.45
N VAL A 52 -11.50 -14.33 9.12
CA VAL A 52 -12.37 -15.30 8.44
C VAL A 52 -11.96 -16.73 8.78
N PHE A 53 -10.67 -17.04 8.75
CA PHE A 53 -10.15 -18.35 9.17
C PHE A 53 -10.54 -18.72 10.60
N ARG A 54 -10.41 -17.78 11.55
CA ARG A 54 -10.76 -18.02 12.96
C ARG A 54 -12.27 -18.10 13.17
N ALA A 55 -13.05 -17.32 12.43
CA ALA A 55 -14.50 -17.32 12.51
C ALA A 55 -15.11 -18.62 11.94
N ASP A 56 -14.62 -19.08 10.77
CA ASP A 56 -15.00 -20.37 10.17
C ASP A 56 -14.70 -21.54 11.12
N ARG A 57 -13.50 -21.57 11.74
CA ARG A 57 -13.14 -22.60 12.73
C ARG A 57 -14.00 -22.58 13.99
N LYS A 58 -14.60 -21.43 14.33
CA LYS A 58 -15.54 -21.30 15.45
C LYS A 58 -16.98 -21.66 15.07
N GLY A 59 -17.24 -22.00 13.81
CA GLY A 59 -18.57 -22.35 13.32
C GLY A 59 -19.49 -21.14 13.17
N MET A 60 -18.93 -19.94 12.98
CA MET A 60 -19.71 -18.75 12.67
C MET A 60 -20.34 -18.87 11.27
N SER A 61 -21.54 -18.31 11.08
CA SER A 61 -22.20 -18.38 9.77
C SER A 61 -21.52 -17.44 8.75
N VAL A 62 -21.61 -17.77 7.46
CA VAL A 62 -21.05 -16.94 6.38
C VAL A 62 -21.65 -15.52 6.41
N ALA A 63 -22.95 -15.41 6.70
CA ALA A 63 -23.64 -14.12 6.81
C ALA A 63 -23.09 -13.25 7.96
N ASP A 64 -22.87 -13.83 9.15
CA ASP A 64 -22.30 -13.09 10.29
C ASP A 64 -20.86 -12.64 9.98
N ILE A 65 -20.08 -13.50 9.31
CA ILE A 65 -18.71 -13.15 8.90
C ILE A 65 -18.74 -12.00 7.90
N ALA A 66 -19.59 -12.09 6.87
CA ALA A 66 -19.80 -11.06 5.85
C ALA A 66 -20.14 -9.70 6.45
N GLU A 67 -21.05 -9.67 7.42
CA GLU A 67 -21.38 -8.44 8.16
C GLU A 67 -20.19 -7.88 8.94
N LEU A 68 -19.37 -8.73 9.57
CA LEU A 68 -18.23 -8.30 10.39
C LEU A 68 -17.03 -7.82 9.57
N VAL A 69 -16.83 -8.35 8.36
CA VAL A 69 -15.72 -7.95 7.47
C VAL A 69 -16.15 -6.96 6.39
N ASP A 70 -17.43 -6.60 6.34
CA ASP A 70 -18.04 -5.71 5.34
C ASP A 70 -17.74 -6.18 3.90
N LEU A 71 -17.90 -7.49 3.67
CA LEU A 71 -17.74 -8.14 2.37
C LEU A 71 -19.01 -8.90 2.00
N PRO A 72 -19.33 -9.05 0.70
CA PRO A 72 -20.44 -9.89 0.29
C PRO A 72 -20.18 -11.36 0.62
N GLU A 73 -21.26 -12.11 0.89
CA GLU A 73 -21.18 -13.53 1.26
C GLU A 73 -20.38 -14.37 0.25
N GLU A 74 -20.52 -14.10 -1.05
CA GLU A 74 -19.76 -14.79 -2.11
C GLU A 74 -18.24 -14.61 -1.98
N GLU A 75 -17.80 -13.39 -1.63
CA GLU A 75 -16.37 -13.13 -1.38
C GLU A 75 -15.90 -13.81 -0.10
N VAL A 76 -16.74 -13.84 0.94
CA VAL A 76 -16.43 -14.56 2.18
C VAL A 76 -16.31 -16.05 1.93
N GLU A 77 -17.19 -16.67 1.15
CA GLU A 77 -17.09 -18.09 0.78
C GLU A 77 -15.81 -18.38 0.01
N ALA A 78 -15.47 -17.56 -0.98
CA ALA A 78 -14.22 -17.69 -1.71
C ALA A 78 -13.01 -17.58 -0.77
N LEU A 79 -13.05 -16.63 0.17
CA LEU A 79 -12.00 -16.43 1.15
C LEU A 79 -11.90 -17.60 2.13
N ILE A 80 -13.02 -18.18 2.56
CA ILE A 80 -13.07 -19.39 3.40
C ILE A 80 -12.39 -20.56 2.67
N GLN A 81 -12.70 -20.76 1.38
CA GLN A 81 -12.04 -21.81 0.59
C GLN A 81 -10.54 -21.55 0.46
N GLU A 82 -10.15 -20.30 0.20
CA GLU A 82 -8.76 -19.90 0.07
C GLU A 82 -7.98 -20.16 1.37
N VAL A 83 -8.50 -19.72 2.52
CA VAL A 83 -7.82 -19.91 3.83
C VAL A 83 -7.85 -21.36 4.30
N ARG A 84 -8.77 -22.21 3.82
CA ARG A 84 -8.73 -23.65 4.07
C ARG A 84 -7.63 -24.34 3.27
N LEU A 85 -7.38 -23.90 2.03
CA LEU A 85 -6.31 -24.43 1.17
C LEU A 85 -4.94 -23.88 1.55
N ASN A 86 -4.89 -22.61 1.95
CA ASN A 86 -3.67 -21.90 2.31
C ASN A 86 -3.89 -21.10 3.61
N PRO A 87 -3.80 -21.78 4.78
CA PRO A 87 -4.06 -21.16 6.06
C PRO A 87 -3.10 -19.99 6.31
N PRO A 88 -3.60 -18.83 6.77
CA PRO A 88 -2.74 -17.71 7.11
C PRO A 88 -1.80 -18.08 8.25
N GLU A 89 -0.54 -17.64 8.18
CA GLU A 89 0.43 -17.82 9.26
C GLU A 89 -0.06 -17.07 10.51
N GLU A 90 -0.24 -17.80 11.61
CA GLU A 90 -0.47 -17.21 12.93
C GLU A 90 0.90 -16.77 13.47
N HIS A 91 1.23 -15.48 13.30
CA HIS A 91 2.42 -14.87 13.91
C HIS A 91 2.17 -14.45 15.37
#